data_AF-A0A6P2G6F3-F1
#
_entry.id   AF-A0A6P2G6F3-F1
#
_cell.length_a   1.000
_cell.length_b   1.000
_cell.length_c   1.000
_cell.angle_alpha   90.00
_cell.angle_beta   90.00
_cell.angle_gamma   90.00
#
_symmetry.space_group_name_H-M   'P 1'
#
loop_
_entity.id
_entity.type
_entity.pdbx_description
1 polymer ?
#
loop_
_entity_poly.entity_id
_entity_poly.type
_entity_poly.pdbx_seq_one_letter_code
_entity_poly.pdbx_strand_id
1 'polypeptide(L)'
;MRDETPEQPAPLRFGYTTGSCATATSLAAARLLLAGRADDAVEIVLPKGQRVMMRLEFCRTTADGAEAGTLKDAGDDPDVTHGALIFARVALAATPGVRFHAGPGVGTVTRAGLTLPVGEPAINPVPRQMMTTHLDALAAEYGHTGGFDVTIGVEGGEALALKTMNPRLGIVGGLSILGTTGIVRPFSCSAYIASIHQGIDVARANGIAHIAACTGNASEDAMRAHYGLPDMALIEMGDFAGAVLKHLRRAPVARLSMCGGFGKLSKLAAGHLDLHSRHSSIDLPLLAQWASEAGANDALQAAMRAANTSQEALKLAQAGGVPLGDIVCAHALRVARDIVPASVAVEMFAIDRQGRFVGDAR
;
A
#
# COMPACT_ATOMS: atom_id res chain seq x y z
N MET A 1 -14.99 -1.77 23.84
CA MET A 1 -15.92 -1.87 22.70
C MET A 1 -16.03 -0.46 22.15
N ARG A 2 -15.61 -0.20 20.89
CA ARG A 2 -15.89 1.10 20.26
C ARG A 2 -17.40 1.15 20.02
N ASP A 3 -18.03 2.27 20.36
CA ASP A 3 -19.43 2.50 20.01
C ASP A 3 -19.59 2.38 18.50
N GLU A 4 -20.57 1.59 18.06
CA GLU A 4 -20.90 1.44 16.65
C GLU A 4 -21.26 2.82 16.08
N THR A 5 -20.61 3.17 14.97
CA THR A 5 -20.82 4.46 14.33
C THR A 5 -22.25 4.51 13.78
N PRO A 6 -23.03 5.58 14.05
CA PRO A 6 -24.41 5.68 13.58
C PRO A 6 -24.50 5.57 12.06
N GLU A 7 -25.54 4.87 11.60
CA GLU A 7 -25.81 4.45 10.21
C GLU A 7 -26.26 5.62 9.28
N GLN A 8 -25.84 6.86 9.58
CA GLN A 8 -26.11 8.01 8.72
C GLN A 8 -24.92 8.26 7.80
N PRO A 9 -25.14 8.43 6.47
CA PRO A 9 -24.08 8.74 5.53
C PRO A 9 -23.53 10.15 5.78
N ALA A 10 -22.52 10.24 6.64
CA ALA A 10 -21.69 11.43 6.80
C ALA A 10 -20.53 11.40 5.80
N PRO A 11 -20.09 12.54 5.26
CA PRO A 11 -18.87 12.61 4.45
C PRO A 11 -17.67 12.13 5.27
N LEU A 12 -16.93 11.15 4.74
CA LEU A 12 -15.74 10.62 5.40
C LEU A 12 -14.69 11.72 5.60
N ARG A 13 -14.13 11.78 6.80
CA ARG A 13 -13.13 12.76 7.20
C ARG A 13 -11.77 12.42 6.62
N PHE A 14 -11.16 13.40 5.95
CA PHE A 14 -9.77 13.31 5.51
C PHE A 14 -8.80 13.47 6.70
N GLY A 15 -7.62 12.88 6.57
CA GLY A 15 -6.53 13.06 7.52
C GLY A 15 -5.29 13.66 6.87
N TYR A 16 -4.20 13.68 7.63
CA TYR A 16 -2.90 14.17 7.22
C TYR A 16 -1.85 13.06 7.24
N THR A 17 -0.97 13.11 6.25
CA THR A 17 0.07 12.09 6.08
C THR A 17 1.18 12.22 7.14
N THR A 18 1.99 11.19 7.32
CA THR A 18 3.18 11.27 8.18
C THR A 18 4.13 12.38 7.69
N GLY A 19 4.23 12.59 6.36
CA GLY A 19 4.98 13.70 5.77
C GLY A 19 4.47 15.09 6.15
N SER A 20 3.16 15.29 6.22
CA SER A 20 2.57 16.56 6.69
C SER A 20 2.89 16.81 8.16
N CYS A 21 2.76 15.78 9.01
CA CYS A 21 3.10 15.88 10.43
C CYS A 21 4.59 16.19 10.64
N ALA A 22 5.48 15.54 9.89
CA ALA A 22 6.91 15.81 9.90
C ALA A 22 7.24 17.24 9.43
N THR A 23 6.51 17.75 8.44
CA THR A 23 6.65 19.14 7.95
C THR A 23 6.23 20.15 9.01
N ALA A 24 5.06 19.94 9.64
CA ALA A 24 4.56 20.79 10.71
C ALA A 24 5.55 20.86 11.89
N THR A 25 6.00 19.71 12.37
CA THR A 25 6.93 19.64 13.51
C THR A 25 8.30 20.24 13.20
N SER A 26 8.83 20.00 11.99
CA SER A 26 10.11 20.61 11.57
C SER A 26 10.01 22.14 11.50
N LEU A 27 8.93 22.66 10.89
CA LEU A 27 8.71 24.10 10.79
C LEU A 27 8.54 24.76 12.17
N ALA A 28 7.79 24.14 13.07
CA ALA A 28 7.56 24.64 14.42
C ALA A 28 8.87 24.71 15.24
N ALA A 29 9.68 23.64 15.22
CA ALA A 29 10.96 23.61 15.90
C ALA A 29 11.95 24.63 15.32
N ALA A 30 12.04 24.74 13.99
CA ALA A 30 12.88 25.74 13.35
C ALA A 30 12.44 27.18 13.66
N ARG A 31 11.13 27.45 13.68
CA ARG A 31 10.59 28.76 14.04
C ARG A 31 10.91 29.12 15.49
N LEU A 32 10.85 28.16 16.41
CA LEU A 32 11.26 28.39 17.79
C LEU A 32 12.73 28.81 17.87
N LEU A 33 13.61 28.21 17.07
CA LEU A 33 15.04 28.57 17.05
C LEU A 33 15.31 29.96 16.48
N LEU A 34 14.65 30.32 15.37
CA LEU A 34 14.94 31.58 14.67
C LEU A 34 14.17 32.78 15.25
N ALA A 35 12.96 32.56 15.76
CA ALA A 35 12.07 33.62 16.23
C ALA A 35 11.94 33.67 17.76
N GLY A 36 12.40 32.64 18.48
CA GLY A 36 12.19 32.52 19.93
C GLY A 36 10.73 32.32 20.33
N ARG A 37 9.86 31.96 19.37
CA ARG A 37 8.41 31.85 19.57
C ARG A 37 7.96 30.40 19.49
N ALA A 38 7.33 29.92 20.56
CA ALA A 38 6.59 28.67 20.57
C ALA A 38 5.12 28.96 20.27
N ASP A 39 4.55 28.25 19.29
CA ASP A 39 3.13 28.26 18.98
C ASP A 39 2.53 26.88 19.33
N ASP A 40 1.26 26.83 19.70
CA ASP A 40 0.53 25.57 19.96
C ASP A 40 0.00 24.91 18.68
N ALA A 41 0.11 25.61 17.55
CA ALA A 41 -0.26 25.12 16.23
C ALA A 41 0.60 25.78 15.15
N VAL A 42 0.75 25.09 14.02
CA VAL A 42 1.56 25.54 12.89
C VAL A 42 0.80 25.35 11.59
N GLU A 43 0.88 26.35 10.72
CA GLU A 43 0.32 26.26 9.38
C GLU A 43 1.37 25.77 8.40
N ILE A 44 1.01 24.79 7.57
CA ILE A 44 1.84 24.30 6.46
C ILE A 44 1.07 24.36 5.15
N VAL A 45 1.80 24.46 4.04
CA VAL A 45 1.30 24.38 2.68
C VAL A 45 1.50 22.96 2.15
N LEU A 46 0.42 22.29 1.77
CA LEU A 46 0.46 20.96 1.16
C LEU A 46 0.91 21.04 -0.32
N PRO A 47 1.34 19.93 -0.94
CA PRO A 47 1.83 19.91 -2.34
C PRO A 47 0.87 20.53 -3.39
N LYS A 48 -0.44 20.57 -3.11
CA LYS A 48 -1.44 21.19 -3.99
C LYS A 48 -1.78 22.65 -3.62
N GLY A 49 -0.98 23.29 -2.78
CA GLY A 49 -1.15 24.69 -2.35
C GLY A 49 -2.14 24.90 -1.21
N GLN A 50 -2.84 23.86 -0.74
CA GLN A 50 -3.77 23.97 0.38
C GLN A 50 -2.99 24.29 1.68
N ARG A 51 -3.43 25.32 2.40
CA ARG A 51 -2.91 25.66 3.72
C ARG A 51 -3.68 24.90 4.79
N VAL A 52 -2.98 24.27 5.73
CA VAL A 52 -3.59 23.50 6.81
C VAL A 52 -2.92 23.83 8.13
N MET A 53 -3.75 24.03 9.16
CA MET A 53 -3.30 24.26 10.54
C MET A 53 -3.22 22.92 11.27
N MET A 54 -2.08 22.63 11.87
CA MET A 54 -1.84 21.41 12.64
C MET A 54 -1.50 21.76 14.08
N ARG A 55 -2.23 21.17 15.03
CA ARG A 55 -1.96 21.33 16.46
C ARG A 55 -0.67 20.61 16.84
N LEU A 56 0.10 21.22 17.72
CA LEU A 56 1.30 20.64 18.30
C LEU A 56 0.94 20.09 19.70
N GLU A 57 1.51 18.94 20.04
CA GLU A 57 1.46 18.42 21.40
C GLU A 57 2.50 19.11 22.28
N PHE A 58 3.64 19.47 21.69
CA PHE A 58 4.67 20.26 22.35
C PHE A 58 5.55 20.96 21.31
N CYS A 59 6.18 22.05 21.73
CA CYS A 59 7.26 22.75 21.03
C CYS A 59 8.19 23.34 22.10
N ARG A 60 9.46 22.93 22.12
CA ARG A 60 10.40 23.30 23.18
C ARG A 60 11.84 23.40 22.68
N THR A 61 12.65 24.17 23.38
CA THR A 61 14.10 24.16 23.20
C THR A 61 14.72 22.90 23.81
N THR A 62 15.87 22.52 23.28
CA THR A 62 16.71 21.42 23.76
C THR A 62 18.15 21.93 23.87
N ALA A 63 19.06 21.12 24.40
CA ALA A 63 20.47 21.52 24.54
C ALA A 63 21.11 21.90 23.19
N ASP A 64 20.75 21.18 22.13
CA ASP A 64 21.41 21.26 20.81
C ASP A 64 20.50 21.86 19.72
N GLY A 65 19.32 22.39 20.07
CA GLY A 65 18.35 22.83 19.09
C GLY A 65 16.93 22.96 19.65
N ALA A 66 15.92 22.62 18.86
CA ALA A 66 14.52 22.60 19.28
C ALA A 66 13.82 21.32 18.84
N GLU A 67 12.73 20.99 19.52
CA GLU A 67 11.93 19.81 19.26
C GLU A 67 10.45 20.16 19.29
N ALA A 68 9.69 19.61 18.35
CA ALA A 68 8.23 19.72 18.34
C ALA A 68 7.59 18.39 17.95
N GLY A 69 6.38 18.14 18.45
CA GLY A 69 5.63 16.91 18.21
C GLY A 69 4.17 17.19 17.87
N THR A 70 3.55 16.32 17.06
CA THR A 70 2.12 16.35 16.72
C THR A 70 1.57 14.94 16.62
N LEU A 71 0.32 14.74 17.02
CA LEU A 71 -0.38 13.47 16.81
C LEU A 71 -0.92 13.40 15.38
N LYS A 72 -0.61 12.30 14.69
CA LYS A 72 -1.13 12.06 13.35
C LYS A 72 -2.63 11.77 13.39
N ASP A 73 -3.42 12.62 12.75
CA ASP A 73 -4.84 12.35 12.50
C ASP A 73 -5.03 11.79 11.08
N ALA A 74 -5.37 10.51 10.97
CA ALA A 74 -5.65 9.85 9.69
C ALA A 74 -7.09 10.06 9.16
N GLY A 75 -7.92 10.85 9.85
CA GLY A 75 -9.33 10.97 9.50
C GLY A 75 -10.07 9.66 9.80
N ASP A 76 -10.89 9.20 8.87
CA ASP A 76 -11.64 7.94 8.97
C ASP A 76 -10.94 6.76 8.25
N ASP A 77 -9.71 6.94 7.78
CA ASP A 77 -8.92 5.84 7.21
C ASP A 77 -8.48 4.88 8.32
N PRO A 78 -8.60 3.55 8.16
CA PRO A 78 -8.10 2.56 9.12
C PRO A 78 -6.56 2.44 9.05
N ASP A 79 -5.87 3.56 9.18
CA ASP A 79 -4.42 3.69 9.10
C ASP A 79 -3.78 3.32 10.45
N VAL A 80 -2.86 2.34 10.45
CA VAL A 80 -2.16 1.88 11.66
C VAL A 80 -1.32 2.98 12.33
N THR A 81 -1.00 4.06 11.62
CA THR A 81 -0.25 5.20 12.13
C THR A 81 -1.16 6.32 12.66
N HIS A 82 -2.48 6.15 12.66
CA HIS A 82 -3.40 7.08 13.32
C HIS A 82 -3.11 7.16 14.83
N GLY A 83 -3.05 8.38 15.36
CA GLY A 83 -2.73 8.67 16.75
C GLY A 83 -1.25 8.52 17.11
N ALA A 84 -0.37 8.18 16.17
CA ALA A 84 1.06 8.13 16.43
C ALA A 84 1.62 9.55 16.64
N LEU A 85 2.44 9.72 17.68
CA LEU A 85 3.18 10.96 17.90
C LEU A 85 4.38 11.01 16.94
N ILE A 86 4.34 11.97 16.02
CA ILE A 86 5.43 12.26 15.09
C ILE A 86 6.13 13.51 15.61
N PHE A 87 7.45 13.47 15.70
CA PHE A 87 8.25 14.59 16.19
C PHE A 87 9.44 14.88 15.29
N ALA A 88 9.90 16.12 15.35
CA ALA A 88 11.12 16.56 14.70
C ALA A 88 12.03 17.22 15.72
N ARG A 89 13.32 16.87 15.70
CA ARG A 89 14.40 17.62 16.33
C ARG A 89 15.14 18.38 15.25
N VAL A 90 15.25 19.69 15.42
CA VAL A 90 15.91 20.58 14.48
C VAL A 90 17.08 21.24 15.17
N ALA A 91 18.26 21.19 14.55
CA ALA A 91 19.43 21.97 14.93
C ALA A 91 19.83 22.89 13.77
N LEU A 92 20.40 24.06 14.10
CA LEU A 92 20.95 24.97 13.09
C LEU A 92 22.30 24.46 12.62
N ALA A 93 22.52 24.53 11.31
CA ALA A 93 23.77 24.16 10.67
C ALA A 93 24.51 25.39 10.13
N ALA A 94 25.83 25.33 10.11
CA ALA A 94 26.65 26.39 9.52
C ALA A 94 26.53 26.47 7.99
N THR A 95 26.28 25.35 7.32
CA THR A 95 26.19 25.25 5.85
C THR A 95 24.74 25.27 5.40
N PRO A 96 24.40 25.99 4.30
CA PRO A 96 23.05 25.97 3.72
C PRO A 96 22.54 24.56 3.39
N GLY A 97 21.22 24.43 3.37
CA GLY A 97 20.51 23.21 2.99
C GLY A 97 19.91 22.45 4.18
N VAL A 98 19.12 21.43 3.87
CA VAL A 98 18.43 20.60 4.86
C VAL A 98 18.96 19.17 4.79
N ARG A 99 19.44 18.66 5.93
CA ARG A 99 19.90 17.29 6.08
C ARG A 99 18.90 16.51 6.92
N PHE A 100 18.57 15.31 6.46
CA PHE A 100 17.55 14.49 7.09
C PHE A 100 18.20 13.30 7.80
N HIS A 101 17.75 13.05 9.03
CA HIS A 101 18.21 11.94 9.86
C HIS A 101 17.02 11.13 10.35
N ALA A 102 17.22 9.82 10.48
CA ALA A 102 16.26 8.93 11.13
C ALA A 102 16.42 9.06 12.65
N GLY A 103 15.37 9.50 13.33
CA GLY A 103 15.22 9.37 14.76
C GLY A 103 14.54 8.05 15.15
N PRO A 104 14.29 7.83 16.45
CA PRO A 104 13.59 6.65 16.93
C PRO A 104 12.27 6.39 16.20
N GLY A 105 12.04 5.15 15.78
CA GLY A 105 10.81 4.74 15.09
C GLY A 105 10.67 5.17 13.63
N VAL A 106 11.67 5.84 13.04
CA VAL A 106 11.78 6.03 11.58
C VAL A 106 12.74 5.01 11.00
N GLY A 107 12.30 4.30 9.96
CA GLY A 107 13.08 3.20 9.39
C GLY A 107 14.25 3.68 8.53
N THR A 108 15.17 2.76 8.26
CA THR A 108 16.27 2.92 7.29
C THR A 108 16.06 1.97 6.12
N VAL A 109 16.37 2.45 4.92
CA VAL A 109 16.28 1.64 3.70
C VAL A 109 17.45 0.66 3.63
N THR A 110 17.15 -0.63 3.55
CA THR A 110 18.13 -1.73 3.49
C THR A 110 18.12 -2.49 2.17
N ARG A 111 17.16 -2.20 1.29
CA ARG A 111 16.96 -2.88 0.01
C ARG A 111 16.84 -1.91 -1.15
N ALA A 112 17.26 -2.35 -2.33
CA ALA A 112 17.10 -1.58 -3.56
C ALA A 112 15.64 -1.60 -4.05
N GLY A 113 15.30 -0.72 -5.01
CA GLY A 113 13.98 -0.65 -5.66
C GLY A 113 13.01 0.34 -5.06
N LEU A 114 13.38 0.96 -3.93
CA LEU A 114 12.71 2.14 -3.40
C LEU A 114 13.25 3.40 -4.07
N THR A 115 12.47 4.49 -4.00
CA THR A 115 12.91 5.81 -4.49
C THR A 115 14.09 6.36 -3.67
N LEU A 116 14.24 5.87 -2.44
CA LEU A 116 15.32 6.24 -1.54
C LEU A 116 16.49 5.26 -1.67
N PRO A 117 17.75 5.74 -1.71
CA PRO A 117 18.94 4.91 -1.67
C PRO A 117 19.03 4.02 -0.42
N VAL A 118 19.80 2.93 -0.53
CA VAL A 118 20.15 2.09 0.64
C VAL A 118 21.01 2.90 1.62
N GLY A 119 20.70 2.78 2.91
CA GLY A 119 21.32 3.53 4.01
C GLY A 119 20.60 4.83 4.36
N GLU A 120 19.69 5.33 3.52
CA GLU A 120 18.97 6.57 3.79
C GLU A 120 17.82 6.37 4.80
N PRO A 121 17.51 7.39 5.61
CA PRO A 121 16.25 7.46 6.36
C PRO A 121 15.05 7.30 5.43
N ALA A 122 14.05 6.52 5.85
CA ALA A 122 12.81 6.24 5.13
C ALA A 122 11.86 7.46 5.11
N ILE A 123 12.38 8.61 4.69
CA ILE A 123 11.68 9.88 4.52
C ILE A 123 11.58 10.13 3.02
N ASN A 124 10.40 9.93 2.44
CA ASN A 124 10.20 9.93 1.00
C ASN A 124 10.45 11.33 0.37
N PRO A 125 10.68 11.40 -0.95
CA PRO A 125 11.04 12.66 -1.62
C PRO A 125 10.05 13.81 -1.44
N VAL A 126 8.73 13.55 -1.53
CA VAL A 126 7.73 14.61 -1.36
C VAL A 126 7.74 15.18 0.07
N PRO A 127 7.73 14.37 1.15
CA PRO A 127 7.96 14.88 2.50
C PRO A 127 9.27 15.67 2.67
N ARG A 128 10.39 15.20 2.11
CA ARG A 128 11.66 15.95 2.13
C ARG A 128 11.51 17.31 1.48
N GLN A 129 10.92 17.36 0.29
CA GLN A 129 10.66 18.59 -0.43
C GLN A 129 9.73 19.53 0.35
N MET A 130 8.67 19.01 0.97
CA MET A 130 7.78 19.81 1.81
C MET A 130 8.56 20.45 2.97
N MET A 131 9.31 19.67 3.74
CA MET A 131 10.13 20.19 4.84
C MET A 131 11.13 21.24 4.36
N THR A 132 11.90 20.92 3.31
CA THR A 132 12.89 21.85 2.74
C THR A 132 12.27 23.16 2.31
N THR A 133 11.18 23.16 1.54
CA THR A 133 10.51 24.39 1.10
C THR A 133 10.06 25.27 2.26
N HIS A 134 9.52 24.68 3.34
CA HIS A 134 9.07 25.46 4.50
C HIS A 134 10.23 26.03 5.31
N LEU A 135 11.30 25.23 5.48
CA LEU A 135 12.49 25.65 6.21
C LEU A 135 13.27 26.73 5.46
N ASP A 136 13.38 26.62 4.13
CA ASP A 136 14.02 27.62 3.29
C ASP A 136 13.24 28.95 3.30
N ALA A 137 11.91 28.88 3.23
CA ALA A 137 11.06 30.07 3.33
C ALA A 137 11.21 30.75 4.71
N LEU A 138 11.24 29.97 5.79
CA LEU A 138 11.48 30.49 7.14
C LEU A 138 12.88 31.10 7.27
N ALA A 139 13.91 30.44 6.73
CA ALA A 139 15.27 30.97 6.74
C ALA A 139 15.36 32.32 6.03
N ALA A 140 14.71 32.45 4.86
CA ALA A 140 14.63 33.71 4.13
C ALA A 140 13.89 34.80 4.92
N GLU A 141 12.77 34.47 5.58
CA GLU A 141 11.99 35.40 6.41
C GLU A 141 12.83 36.01 7.54
N TYR A 142 13.70 35.22 8.18
CA TYR A 142 14.53 35.64 9.30
C TYR A 142 15.98 35.97 8.92
N GLY A 143 16.32 36.00 7.63
CA GLY A 143 17.68 36.29 7.15
C GLY A 143 18.73 35.26 7.59
N HIS A 144 18.33 34.02 7.89
CA HIS A 144 19.23 32.93 8.25
C HIS A 144 19.91 32.36 7.00
N THR A 145 21.24 32.38 6.99
CA THR A 145 22.06 31.89 5.85
C THR A 145 22.64 30.49 6.06
N GLY A 146 22.45 29.91 7.25
CA GLY A 146 22.83 28.54 7.56
C GLY A 146 21.82 27.52 7.02
N GLY A 147 21.92 26.29 7.51
CA GLY A 147 21.02 25.19 7.16
C GLY A 147 20.34 24.57 8.38
N PHE A 148 19.70 23.43 8.15
CA PHE A 148 18.97 22.69 9.19
C PHE A 148 19.35 21.22 9.18
N ASP A 149 19.72 20.70 10.35
CA ASP A 149 19.79 19.27 10.61
C ASP A 149 18.45 18.81 11.21
N VAL A 150 17.70 18.01 10.46
CA VAL A 150 16.32 17.62 10.77
C VAL A 150 16.28 16.13 11.05
N THR A 151 16.06 15.76 12.31
CA THR A 151 15.86 14.38 12.74
C THR A 151 14.37 14.12 12.95
N ILE A 152 13.77 13.20 12.20
CA ILE A 152 12.35 12.85 12.34
C ILE A 152 12.22 11.55 13.14
N GLY A 153 11.33 11.53 14.13
CA GLY A 153 11.01 10.34 14.91
C GLY A 153 9.50 10.08 14.98
N VAL A 154 9.16 8.83 15.32
CA VAL A 154 7.79 8.39 15.59
C VAL A 154 7.78 7.56 16.87
N GLU A 155 7.05 8.00 17.88
CA GLU A 155 6.94 7.26 19.14
C GLU A 155 6.29 5.89 18.88
N GLY A 156 6.93 4.82 19.36
CA GLY A 156 6.50 3.45 19.09
C GLY A 156 6.58 3.02 17.61
N GLY A 157 7.26 3.79 16.75
CA GLY A 157 7.30 3.57 15.31
C GLY A 157 7.85 2.21 14.88
N GLU A 158 8.81 1.64 15.62
CA GLU A 158 9.32 0.28 15.38
C GLU A 158 8.23 -0.79 15.46
N ALA A 159 7.43 -0.75 16.52
CA ALA A 159 6.34 -1.71 16.74
C ALA A 159 5.20 -1.52 15.73
N LEU A 160 4.92 -0.27 15.34
CA LEU A 160 3.93 0.03 14.30
C LEU A 160 4.39 -0.46 12.92
N ALA A 161 5.68 -0.32 12.60
CA ALA A 161 6.23 -0.72 11.31
C ALA A 161 6.07 -2.22 11.02
N LEU A 162 6.12 -3.08 12.05
CA LEU A 162 5.89 -4.52 11.91
C LEU A 162 4.48 -4.88 11.39
N LYS A 163 3.53 -3.95 11.51
CA LYS A 163 2.15 -4.09 11.02
C LYS A 163 1.95 -3.44 9.64
N THR A 164 3.04 -3.11 8.95
CA THR A 164 3.01 -2.44 7.63
C THR A 164 3.76 -3.27 6.59
N MET A 165 3.79 -2.76 5.35
CA MET A 165 4.62 -3.31 4.28
C MET A 165 6.11 -3.00 4.45
N ASN A 166 6.52 -2.15 5.39
CA ASN A 166 7.92 -1.73 5.54
C ASN A 166 8.92 -2.91 5.63
N PRO A 167 8.69 -3.94 6.46
CA PRO A 167 9.61 -5.08 6.53
C PRO A 167 9.76 -5.81 5.19
N ARG A 168 8.67 -5.98 4.43
CA ARG A 168 8.68 -6.61 3.10
C ARG A 168 9.46 -5.76 2.09
N LEU A 169 9.34 -4.44 2.21
CA LEU A 169 10.02 -3.47 1.34
C LEU A 169 11.50 -3.23 1.72
N GLY A 170 11.98 -3.84 2.81
CA GLY A 170 13.35 -3.63 3.27
C GLY A 170 13.55 -2.32 4.02
N ILE A 171 12.53 -1.80 4.66
CA ILE A 171 12.65 -0.69 5.60
C ILE A 171 12.64 -1.26 7.01
N VAL A 172 13.75 -1.07 7.73
CA VAL A 172 14.01 -1.71 9.03
C VAL A 172 14.16 -0.64 10.11
N GLY A 173 13.74 -0.95 11.34
CA GLY A 173 13.90 -0.05 12.50
C GLY A 173 12.84 1.05 12.61
N GLY A 174 11.80 1.04 11.77
CA GLY A 174 10.72 2.00 11.91
C GLY A 174 9.84 2.21 10.68
N LEU A 175 8.97 3.21 10.81
CA LEU A 175 8.00 3.62 9.80
C LEU A 175 8.64 4.48 8.71
N SER A 176 7.93 4.56 7.59
CA SER A 176 8.24 5.48 6.50
C SER A 176 7.49 6.79 6.71
N ILE A 177 8.20 7.91 6.56
CA ILE A 177 7.61 9.24 6.47
C ILE A 177 7.26 9.47 4.99
N LEU A 178 5.98 9.40 4.67
CA LEU A 178 5.45 9.36 3.30
C LEU A 178 4.19 10.21 3.17
N GLY A 179 3.79 10.45 1.90
CA GLY A 179 2.62 11.23 1.54
C GLY A 179 2.91 12.08 0.31
N THR A 180 2.19 11.85 -0.79
CA THR A 180 2.41 12.58 -2.06
C THR A 180 1.56 13.84 -2.18
N THR A 181 0.42 13.89 -1.48
CA THR A 181 -0.51 15.02 -1.50
C THR A 181 -0.59 15.75 -0.17
N GLY A 182 0.07 15.23 0.87
CA GLY A 182 -0.10 15.67 2.26
C GLY A 182 -1.41 15.20 2.93
N ILE A 183 -2.32 14.57 2.19
CA ILE A 183 -3.66 14.21 2.66
C ILE A 183 -3.83 12.68 2.68
N VAL A 184 -4.36 12.16 3.78
CA VAL A 184 -4.86 10.79 3.89
C VAL A 184 -6.33 10.79 3.46
N ARG A 185 -6.65 10.00 2.43
CA ARG A 185 -8.02 9.80 1.96
C ARG A 185 -8.48 8.42 2.43
N PRO A 186 -9.60 8.34 3.19
CA PRO A 186 -10.13 7.07 3.64
C PRO A 186 -10.35 6.09 2.49
N PHE A 187 -9.86 4.85 2.64
CA PHE A 187 -10.03 3.76 1.68
C PHE A 187 -9.51 4.09 0.27
N SER A 188 -8.35 4.75 0.20
CA SER A 188 -7.76 5.21 -1.07
C SER A 188 -7.26 4.07 -1.96
N CYS A 189 -7.99 3.79 -3.05
CA CYS A 189 -7.53 2.85 -4.08
C CYS A 189 -6.17 3.23 -4.67
N SER A 190 -5.88 4.52 -4.83
CA SER A 190 -4.58 4.95 -5.38
C SER A 190 -3.42 4.66 -4.44
N ALA A 191 -3.63 4.73 -3.12
CA ALA A 191 -2.60 4.38 -2.15
C ALA A 191 -2.34 2.86 -2.15
N TYR A 192 -3.39 2.05 -2.24
CA TYR A 192 -3.26 0.59 -2.35
C TYR A 192 -2.58 0.17 -3.67
N ILE A 193 -2.92 0.79 -4.80
CA ILE A 193 -2.24 0.51 -6.09
C ILE A 193 -0.75 0.86 -6.02
N ALA A 194 -0.41 1.98 -5.37
CA ALA A 194 0.99 2.38 -5.21
C ALA A 194 1.79 1.35 -4.37
N SER A 195 1.19 0.74 -3.33
CA SER A 195 1.87 -0.29 -2.54
C SER A 195 2.12 -1.57 -3.34
N ILE A 196 1.18 -1.96 -4.22
CA ILE A 196 1.37 -3.08 -5.17
C ILE A 196 2.58 -2.80 -6.06
N HIS A 197 2.64 -1.61 -6.68
CA HIS A 197 3.73 -1.23 -7.59
C HIS A 197 5.07 -1.22 -6.87
N GLN A 198 5.12 -0.62 -5.68
CA GLN A 198 6.32 -0.59 -4.84
C GLN A 198 6.80 -1.99 -4.44
N GLY A 199 5.87 -2.89 -4.10
CA GLY A 199 6.20 -4.29 -3.80
C GLY A 199 6.86 -5.00 -4.99
N ILE A 200 6.29 -4.82 -6.19
CA ILE A 200 6.86 -5.38 -7.43
C ILE A 200 8.24 -4.79 -7.72
N ASP A 201 8.41 -3.46 -7.60
CA ASP A 201 9.67 -2.80 -7.92
C ASP A 201 10.79 -3.18 -6.95
N VAL A 202 10.49 -3.31 -5.66
CA VAL A 202 11.43 -3.85 -4.67
C VAL A 202 11.79 -5.30 -4.99
N ALA A 203 10.81 -6.16 -5.27
CA ALA A 203 11.08 -7.54 -5.64
C ALA A 203 12.07 -7.63 -6.82
N ARG A 204 11.79 -6.88 -7.89
CA ARG A 204 12.61 -6.84 -9.11
C ARG A 204 14.03 -6.34 -8.84
N ALA A 205 14.16 -5.22 -8.12
CA ALA A 205 15.46 -4.62 -7.83
C ALA A 205 16.36 -5.52 -6.96
N ASN A 206 15.76 -6.47 -6.23
CA ASN A 206 16.49 -7.46 -5.42
C ASN A 206 16.59 -8.83 -6.10
N GLY A 207 16.42 -8.89 -7.43
CA GLY A 207 16.66 -10.10 -8.24
C GLY A 207 15.55 -11.14 -8.17
N ILE A 208 14.38 -10.83 -7.62
CA ILE A 208 13.23 -11.74 -7.64
C ILE A 208 12.69 -11.84 -9.07
N ALA A 209 12.88 -12.99 -9.68
CA ALA A 209 12.42 -13.29 -11.03
C ALA A 209 11.00 -13.88 -11.07
N HIS A 210 10.53 -14.45 -9.95
CA HIS A 210 9.22 -15.08 -9.81
C HIS A 210 8.46 -14.43 -8.66
N ILE A 211 7.34 -13.77 -8.98
CA ILE A 211 6.43 -13.18 -7.99
C ILE A 211 5.06 -13.88 -8.02
N ALA A 212 4.39 -13.91 -6.88
CA ALA A 212 3.00 -14.33 -6.75
C ALA A 212 2.11 -13.16 -6.33
N ALA A 213 1.15 -12.79 -7.19
CA ALA A 213 0.15 -11.77 -6.89
C ALA A 213 -1.10 -12.42 -6.30
N CYS A 214 -1.38 -12.11 -5.03
CA CYS A 214 -2.32 -12.83 -4.19
C CYS A 214 -3.48 -11.91 -3.78
N THR A 215 -4.72 -12.44 -3.81
CA THR A 215 -5.92 -11.66 -3.45
C THR A 215 -6.12 -11.44 -1.93
N GLY A 216 -5.23 -11.99 -1.10
CA GLY A 216 -5.23 -11.93 0.35
C GLY A 216 -4.43 -13.08 1.00
N ASN A 217 -4.44 -13.15 2.33
CA ASN A 217 -3.60 -14.05 3.13
C ASN A 217 -3.70 -15.53 2.74
N ALA A 218 -4.91 -16.07 2.56
CA ALA A 218 -5.08 -17.48 2.20
C ALA A 218 -4.39 -17.84 0.86
N SER A 219 -4.40 -16.92 -0.12
CA SER A 219 -3.66 -17.10 -1.37
C SER A 219 -2.15 -16.89 -1.19
N GLU A 220 -1.71 -15.98 -0.33
CA GLU A 220 -0.28 -15.85 -0.01
C GLU A 220 0.26 -17.13 0.64
N ASP A 221 -0.45 -17.69 1.61
CA ASP A 221 -0.06 -18.90 2.31
C ASP A 221 -0.02 -20.11 1.37
N ALA A 222 -1.01 -20.24 0.49
CA ALA A 222 -1.03 -21.30 -0.52
C ALA A 222 0.18 -21.20 -1.47
N MET A 223 0.50 -20.00 -1.96
CA MET A 223 1.65 -19.79 -2.86
C MET A 223 2.99 -19.95 -2.16
N ARG A 224 3.10 -19.51 -0.90
CA ARG A 224 4.25 -19.74 -0.04
C ARG A 224 4.50 -21.24 0.15
N ALA A 225 3.46 -22.01 0.47
CA ALA A 225 3.56 -23.44 0.64
C ALA A 225 3.89 -24.17 -0.68
N HIS A 226 3.34 -23.70 -1.80
CA HIS A 226 3.52 -24.35 -3.10
C HIS A 226 4.92 -24.16 -3.70
N TYR A 227 5.48 -22.96 -3.59
CA TYR A 227 6.76 -22.61 -4.24
C TYR A 227 7.90 -22.27 -3.28
N GLY A 228 7.65 -22.16 -1.98
CA GLY A 228 8.66 -21.70 -1.01
C GLY A 228 9.09 -20.26 -1.25
N LEU A 229 8.19 -19.43 -1.79
CA LEU A 229 8.50 -18.04 -2.14
C LEU A 229 8.85 -17.22 -0.88
N PRO A 230 9.90 -16.38 -0.94
CA PRO A 230 10.19 -15.44 0.14
C PRO A 230 9.10 -14.37 0.23
N ASP A 231 8.95 -13.71 1.39
CA ASP A 231 7.92 -12.68 1.62
C ASP A 231 7.94 -11.57 0.56
N MET A 232 9.10 -11.19 0.06
CA MET A 232 9.25 -10.16 -0.97
C MET A 232 8.64 -10.56 -2.32
N ALA A 233 8.57 -11.86 -2.61
CA ALA A 233 7.96 -12.38 -3.83
C ALA A 233 6.43 -12.49 -3.73
N LEU A 234 5.86 -12.34 -2.53
CA LEU A 234 4.41 -12.37 -2.29
C LEU A 234 3.86 -10.95 -2.33
N ILE A 235 3.09 -10.65 -3.37
CA ILE A 235 2.48 -9.34 -3.60
C ILE A 235 0.99 -9.42 -3.26
N GLU A 236 0.57 -8.75 -2.18
CA GLU A 236 -0.84 -8.61 -1.86
C GLU A 236 -1.50 -7.63 -2.83
N MET A 237 -2.25 -8.15 -3.80
CA MET A 237 -2.94 -7.31 -4.81
C MET A 237 -4.38 -6.99 -4.43
N GLY A 238 -4.93 -7.64 -3.40
CA GLY A 238 -6.33 -7.50 -3.02
C GLY A 238 -7.26 -7.82 -4.19
N ASP A 239 -8.04 -6.82 -4.62
CA ASP A 239 -8.94 -6.93 -5.78
C ASP A 239 -8.40 -6.25 -7.05
N PHE A 240 -7.19 -5.67 -7.00
CA PHE A 240 -6.64 -4.84 -8.08
C PHE A 240 -5.75 -5.64 -9.04
N ALA A 241 -6.29 -6.68 -9.68
CA ALA A 241 -5.56 -7.48 -10.68
C ALA A 241 -4.96 -6.61 -11.80
N GLY A 242 -5.71 -5.60 -12.27
CA GLY A 242 -5.25 -4.66 -13.27
C GLY A 242 -4.02 -3.84 -12.83
N ALA A 243 -3.86 -3.55 -11.54
CA ALA A 243 -2.71 -2.80 -11.04
C ALA A 243 -1.42 -3.59 -11.22
N VAL A 244 -1.44 -4.89 -10.94
CA VAL A 244 -0.33 -5.82 -11.16
C VAL A 244 -0.02 -5.95 -12.66
N LEU A 245 -1.02 -6.37 -13.44
CA LEU A 245 -0.85 -6.69 -14.86
C LEU A 245 -0.36 -5.47 -15.67
N LYS A 246 -0.94 -4.29 -15.41
CA LYS A 246 -0.55 -3.07 -16.13
C LYS A 246 0.85 -2.58 -15.74
N HIS A 247 1.28 -2.78 -14.50
CA HIS A 247 2.62 -2.40 -14.03
C HIS A 247 3.70 -3.27 -14.65
N LEU A 248 3.45 -4.58 -14.76
CA LEU A 248 4.39 -5.54 -15.36
C LEU A 248 4.68 -5.28 -16.86
N ARG A 249 3.85 -4.48 -17.55
CA ARG A 249 4.20 -3.99 -18.90
C ARG A 249 5.44 -3.10 -18.92
N ARG A 250 5.69 -2.37 -17.84
CA ARG A 250 6.84 -1.45 -17.70
C ARG A 250 7.95 -2.05 -16.83
N ALA A 251 7.57 -2.92 -15.90
CA ALA A 251 8.47 -3.56 -14.97
C ALA A 251 8.32 -5.10 -15.03
N PRO A 252 8.71 -5.76 -16.15
CA PRO A 252 8.51 -7.20 -16.31
C PRO A 252 9.36 -8.03 -15.34
N VAL A 253 8.79 -9.13 -14.88
CA VAL A 253 9.47 -10.25 -14.17
C VAL A 253 9.50 -11.48 -15.09
N ALA A 254 10.31 -12.48 -14.78
CA ALA A 254 10.35 -13.70 -15.60
C ALA A 254 9.07 -14.54 -15.45
N ARG A 255 8.50 -14.61 -14.23
CA ARG A 255 7.31 -15.39 -13.93
C ARG A 255 6.36 -14.68 -12.97
N LEU A 256 5.07 -14.69 -13.32
CA LEU A 256 3.96 -14.23 -12.49
C LEU A 256 3.01 -15.40 -12.21
N SER A 257 2.82 -15.71 -10.93
CA SER A 257 1.69 -16.54 -10.50
C SER A 257 0.59 -15.64 -9.95
N MET A 258 -0.62 -15.73 -10.47
CA MET A 258 -1.77 -15.06 -9.85
C MET A 258 -2.59 -16.08 -9.08
N CYS A 259 -2.81 -15.81 -7.80
CA CYS A 259 -3.55 -16.71 -6.92
C CYS A 259 -4.70 -15.98 -6.24
N GLY A 260 -5.90 -16.56 -6.29
CA GLY A 260 -7.03 -15.97 -5.61
C GLY A 260 -8.19 -16.91 -5.40
N GLY A 261 -9.14 -16.47 -4.57
CA GLY A 261 -10.39 -17.21 -4.39
C GLY A 261 -11.10 -17.43 -5.73
N PHE A 262 -11.70 -18.60 -5.92
CA PHE A 262 -12.38 -18.96 -7.18
C PHE A 262 -13.32 -17.86 -7.72
N GLY A 263 -14.11 -17.22 -6.85
CA GLY A 263 -15.00 -16.12 -7.26
C GLY A 263 -14.31 -14.83 -7.72
N LYS A 264 -13.08 -14.57 -7.24
CA LYS A 264 -12.27 -13.44 -7.72
C LYS A 264 -11.66 -13.79 -9.07
N LEU A 265 -11.12 -15.00 -9.23
CA LEU A 265 -10.57 -15.43 -10.51
C LEU A 265 -11.63 -15.61 -11.60
N SER A 266 -12.86 -15.99 -11.26
CA SER A 266 -13.96 -16.04 -12.24
C SER A 266 -14.28 -14.66 -12.82
N LYS A 267 -14.13 -13.58 -12.03
CA LYS A 267 -14.30 -12.21 -12.53
C LYS A 267 -13.16 -11.81 -13.46
N LEU A 268 -11.93 -12.18 -13.13
CA LEU A 268 -10.79 -11.97 -14.02
C LEU A 268 -10.96 -12.75 -15.33
N ALA A 269 -11.42 -14.00 -15.26
CA ALA A 269 -11.76 -14.84 -16.41
C ALA A 269 -12.82 -14.21 -17.32
N ALA A 270 -13.77 -13.47 -16.73
CA ALA A 270 -14.77 -12.68 -17.45
C ALA A 270 -14.25 -11.32 -17.98
N GLY A 271 -12.95 -11.01 -17.78
CA GLY A 271 -12.31 -9.79 -18.28
C GLY A 271 -12.28 -8.62 -17.29
N HIS A 272 -12.78 -8.77 -16.07
CA HIS A 272 -12.73 -7.71 -15.06
C HIS A 272 -11.34 -7.59 -14.42
N LEU A 273 -10.77 -6.38 -14.46
CA LEU A 273 -9.47 -6.09 -13.85
C LEU A 273 -9.56 -5.56 -12.41
N ASP A 274 -10.76 -5.21 -11.97
CA ASP A 274 -11.11 -4.92 -10.58
C ASP A 274 -12.09 -6.01 -10.11
N LEU A 275 -11.66 -6.79 -9.13
CA LEU A 275 -12.35 -7.98 -8.66
C LEU A 275 -13.33 -7.67 -7.51
N HIS A 276 -13.43 -6.40 -7.10
CA HIS A 276 -14.28 -5.99 -6.00
C HIS A 276 -15.76 -6.11 -6.38
N SER A 277 -16.60 -6.59 -5.45
CA SER A 277 -18.03 -6.86 -5.71
C SER A 277 -18.84 -5.64 -6.17
N ARG A 278 -18.41 -4.43 -5.80
CA ARG A 278 -19.04 -3.17 -6.27
C ARG A 278 -18.78 -2.87 -7.75
N HIS A 279 -17.69 -3.39 -8.32
CA HIS A 279 -17.27 -3.11 -9.70
C HIS A 279 -17.49 -4.29 -10.65
N SER A 280 -17.55 -5.50 -10.11
CA SER A 280 -17.77 -6.72 -10.88
C SER A 280 -18.57 -7.73 -10.09
N SER A 281 -19.50 -8.40 -10.77
CA SER A 281 -20.34 -9.44 -10.21
C SER A 281 -19.87 -10.83 -10.65
N ILE A 282 -20.22 -11.85 -9.89
CA ILE A 282 -20.04 -13.23 -10.34
C ILE A 282 -21.08 -13.51 -11.44
N ASP A 283 -20.63 -14.05 -12.57
CA ASP A 283 -21.50 -14.42 -13.69
C ASP A 283 -21.75 -15.93 -13.68
N LEU A 284 -22.81 -16.35 -12.96
CA LEU A 284 -23.19 -17.77 -12.87
C LEU A 284 -23.66 -18.34 -14.22
N PRO A 285 -24.43 -17.61 -15.07
CA PRO A 285 -24.70 -18.03 -16.44
C PRO A 285 -23.43 -18.35 -17.25
N LEU A 286 -22.41 -17.50 -17.17
CA LEU A 286 -21.13 -17.72 -17.85
C LEU A 286 -20.38 -18.95 -17.30
N LEU A 287 -20.35 -19.13 -15.97
CA LEU A 287 -19.77 -20.34 -15.38
C LEU A 287 -20.48 -21.62 -15.84
N ALA A 288 -21.82 -21.59 -15.95
CA ALA A 288 -22.61 -22.71 -16.45
C ALA A 288 -22.36 -22.96 -17.94
N GLN A 289 -22.14 -21.89 -18.74
CA GLN A 289 -21.74 -22.02 -20.13
C GLN A 289 -20.38 -22.70 -20.27
N TRP A 290 -19.35 -22.24 -19.54
CA TRP A 290 -18.03 -22.87 -19.57
C TRP A 290 -18.07 -24.34 -19.08
N ALA A 291 -18.91 -24.65 -18.09
CA ALA A 291 -19.14 -26.03 -17.68
C ALA A 291 -19.80 -26.87 -18.78
N SER A 292 -20.75 -26.29 -19.53
CA SER A 292 -21.42 -26.94 -20.67
C SER A 292 -20.41 -27.32 -21.76
N GLU A 293 -19.51 -26.39 -22.10
CA GLU A 293 -18.42 -26.60 -23.05
C GLU A 293 -17.47 -27.75 -22.63
N ALA A 294 -17.45 -28.09 -21.34
CA ALA A 294 -16.69 -29.19 -20.76
C ALA A 294 -17.54 -30.45 -20.43
N GLY A 295 -18.77 -30.54 -20.94
CA GLY A 295 -19.60 -31.74 -20.82
C GLY A 295 -20.63 -31.73 -19.68
N ALA A 296 -20.88 -30.58 -19.03
CA ALA A 296 -21.98 -30.48 -18.07
C ALA A 296 -23.34 -30.69 -18.75
N ASN A 297 -24.13 -31.63 -18.25
CA ASN A 297 -25.50 -31.84 -18.73
C ASN A 297 -26.44 -30.67 -18.36
N ASP A 298 -27.61 -30.62 -18.99
CA ASP A 298 -28.57 -29.51 -18.81
C ASP A 298 -29.03 -29.35 -17.36
N ALA A 299 -29.17 -30.44 -16.61
CA ALA A 299 -29.55 -30.41 -15.20
C ALA A 299 -28.46 -29.74 -14.34
N LEU A 300 -27.20 -30.07 -14.56
CA LEU A 300 -26.06 -29.45 -13.87
C LEU A 300 -25.94 -27.97 -14.22
N GLN A 301 -26.07 -27.62 -15.51
CA GLN A 301 -26.04 -26.23 -15.93
C GLN A 301 -27.17 -25.42 -15.30
N ALA A 302 -28.40 -25.95 -15.25
CA ALA A 302 -29.54 -25.30 -14.60
C ALA A 302 -29.29 -25.09 -13.10
N ALA A 303 -28.75 -26.10 -12.40
CA ALA A 303 -28.40 -25.99 -10.99
C ALA A 303 -27.32 -24.92 -10.75
N MET A 304 -26.29 -24.86 -11.61
CA MET A 304 -25.24 -23.83 -11.51
C MET A 304 -25.76 -22.42 -11.72
N ARG A 305 -26.68 -22.22 -12.68
CA ARG A 305 -27.34 -20.91 -12.91
C ARG A 305 -28.19 -20.47 -11.73
N ALA A 306 -28.80 -21.42 -11.02
CA ALA A 306 -29.63 -21.18 -9.84
C ALA A 306 -28.85 -21.08 -8.52
N ALA A 307 -27.53 -21.27 -8.54
CA ALA A 307 -26.68 -21.18 -7.35
C ALA A 307 -26.70 -19.76 -6.76
N ASN A 308 -26.43 -19.64 -5.46
CA ASN A 308 -26.32 -18.35 -4.79
C ASN A 308 -24.90 -17.77 -4.85
N THR A 309 -23.89 -18.64 -5.02
CA THR A 309 -22.47 -18.25 -4.97
C THR A 309 -21.63 -18.99 -6.01
N SER A 310 -20.49 -18.39 -6.40
CA SER A 310 -19.51 -19.08 -7.25
C SER A 310 -18.94 -20.35 -6.61
N GLN A 311 -18.84 -20.38 -5.28
CA GLN A 311 -18.37 -21.56 -4.53
C GLN A 311 -19.38 -22.71 -4.60
N GLU A 312 -20.67 -22.39 -4.57
CA GLU A 312 -21.73 -23.39 -4.76
C GLU A 312 -21.71 -23.93 -6.20
N ALA A 313 -21.60 -23.06 -7.21
CA ALA A 313 -21.44 -23.48 -8.60
C ALA A 313 -20.20 -24.36 -8.83
N LEU A 314 -19.07 -24.02 -8.19
CA LEU A 314 -17.86 -24.85 -8.22
C LEU A 314 -18.09 -26.24 -7.62
N LYS A 315 -18.73 -26.32 -6.45
CA LYS A 315 -19.05 -27.61 -5.81
C LYS A 315 -19.99 -28.46 -6.67
N LEU A 316 -21.00 -27.85 -7.29
CA LEU A 316 -21.89 -28.53 -8.22
C LEU A 316 -21.12 -29.09 -9.41
N ALA A 317 -20.24 -28.29 -10.03
CA ALA A 317 -19.40 -28.73 -11.13
C ALA A 317 -18.47 -29.89 -10.74
N GLN A 318 -17.83 -29.81 -9.57
CA GLN A 318 -16.98 -30.89 -9.03
C GLN A 318 -17.77 -32.19 -8.81
N ALA A 319 -18.98 -32.11 -8.24
CA ALA A 319 -19.86 -33.27 -8.06
C ALA A 319 -20.30 -33.88 -9.40
N GLY A 320 -20.42 -33.05 -10.45
CA GLY A 320 -20.68 -33.47 -11.83
C GLY A 320 -19.44 -33.91 -12.62
N GLY A 321 -18.25 -33.96 -12.00
CA GLY A 321 -17.01 -34.35 -12.68
C GLY A 321 -16.43 -33.31 -13.64
N VAL A 322 -16.89 -32.05 -13.57
CA VAL A 322 -16.44 -30.96 -14.44
C VAL A 322 -15.32 -30.17 -13.76
N PRO A 323 -14.13 -30.02 -14.39
CA PRO A 323 -12.98 -29.32 -13.80
C PRO A 323 -13.12 -27.78 -13.93
N LEU A 324 -14.20 -27.22 -13.38
CA LEU A 324 -14.53 -25.80 -13.55
C LEU A 324 -13.44 -24.86 -13.02
N GLY A 325 -12.71 -25.26 -11.98
CA GLY A 325 -11.57 -24.50 -11.45
C GLY A 325 -10.48 -24.26 -12.50
N ASP A 326 -10.06 -25.32 -13.19
CA ASP A 326 -9.03 -25.26 -14.23
C ASP A 326 -9.49 -24.43 -15.43
N ILE A 327 -10.77 -24.60 -15.81
CA ILE A 327 -11.39 -23.85 -16.90
C ILE A 327 -11.37 -22.35 -16.59
N VAL A 328 -11.82 -21.95 -15.40
CA VAL A 328 -11.76 -20.55 -14.96
C VAL A 328 -10.33 -20.02 -14.95
N CYS A 329 -9.37 -20.80 -14.45
CA CYS A 329 -7.95 -20.42 -14.47
C CYS A 329 -7.44 -20.22 -15.89
N ALA A 330 -7.82 -21.07 -16.85
CA ALA A 330 -7.42 -20.95 -18.24
C ALA A 330 -7.98 -19.67 -18.91
N HIS A 331 -9.23 -19.32 -18.62
CA HIS A 331 -9.81 -18.06 -19.11
C HIS A 331 -9.14 -16.84 -18.46
N ALA A 332 -8.92 -16.83 -17.15
CA ALA A 332 -8.21 -15.76 -16.45
C ALA A 332 -6.76 -15.60 -16.98
N LEU A 333 -6.10 -16.72 -17.26
CA LEU A 333 -4.75 -16.75 -17.82
C LEU A 333 -4.68 -16.06 -19.19
N ARG A 334 -5.67 -16.29 -20.04
CA ARG A 334 -5.78 -15.62 -21.35
C ARG A 334 -5.88 -14.11 -21.19
N VAL A 335 -6.77 -13.63 -20.31
CA VAL A 335 -6.94 -12.20 -20.02
C VAL A 335 -5.64 -11.58 -19.52
N ALA A 336 -4.91 -12.26 -18.63
CA ALA A 336 -3.64 -11.76 -18.14
C ALA A 336 -2.56 -11.71 -19.23
N ARG A 337 -2.45 -12.77 -20.06
CA ARG A 337 -1.50 -12.86 -21.17
C ARG A 337 -1.72 -11.79 -22.23
N ASP A 338 -2.97 -11.37 -22.46
CA ASP A 338 -3.28 -10.28 -23.39
C ASP A 338 -2.78 -8.91 -22.90
N ILE A 339 -2.48 -8.78 -21.60
CA ILE A 339 -2.06 -7.51 -20.98
C ILE A 339 -0.55 -7.48 -20.74
N VAL A 340 0.04 -8.57 -20.23
CA VAL A 340 1.47 -8.60 -19.92
C VAL A 340 2.33 -8.86 -21.16
N PRO A 341 3.61 -8.45 -21.18
CA PRO A 341 4.52 -8.80 -22.26
C PRO A 341 4.70 -10.32 -22.37
N ALA A 342 4.89 -10.83 -23.59
CA ALA A 342 5.14 -12.26 -23.84
C ALA A 342 6.39 -12.83 -23.14
N SER A 343 7.29 -11.96 -22.66
CA SER A 343 8.46 -12.34 -21.86
C SER A 343 8.11 -12.77 -20.43
N VAL A 344 6.88 -12.52 -19.96
CA VAL A 344 6.42 -12.88 -18.62
C VAL A 344 5.66 -14.20 -18.70
N ALA A 345 6.22 -15.26 -18.12
CA ALA A 345 5.49 -16.51 -17.96
C ALA A 345 4.38 -16.33 -16.91
N VAL A 346 3.12 -16.45 -17.33
CA VAL A 346 1.97 -16.31 -16.42
C VAL A 346 1.34 -17.65 -16.14
N GLU A 347 0.93 -17.83 -14.89
CA GLU A 347 0.10 -18.95 -14.44
C GLU A 347 -0.98 -18.46 -13.46
N MET A 348 -2.04 -19.25 -13.32
CA MET A 348 -3.23 -18.94 -12.53
C MET A 348 -3.52 -20.07 -11.56
N PHE A 349 -3.89 -19.72 -10.33
CA PHE A 349 -4.31 -20.66 -9.28
C PHE A 349 -5.60 -20.16 -8.62
N ALA A 350 -6.64 -20.99 -8.64
CA ALA A 350 -7.85 -20.77 -7.88
C ALA A 350 -7.78 -21.53 -6.54
N ILE A 351 -8.16 -20.88 -5.45
CA ILE A 351 -8.29 -21.49 -4.12
C ILE A 351 -9.73 -21.48 -3.60
N ASP A 352 -10.04 -22.44 -2.74
CA ASP A 352 -11.23 -22.41 -1.90
C ASP A 352 -11.04 -21.53 -0.65
N ARG A 353 -12.05 -21.50 0.25
CA ARG A 353 -12.00 -20.73 1.50
C ARG A 353 -10.97 -21.26 2.49
N GLN A 354 -10.53 -22.51 2.36
CA GLN A 354 -9.50 -23.14 3.19
C GLN A 354 -8.08 -22.95 2.60
N GLY A 355 -7.94 -22.24 1.48
CA GLY A 355 -6.65 -22.05 0.82
C GLY A 355 -6.19 -23.26 0.00
N ARG A 356 -7.04 -24.27 -0.23
CA ARG A 356 -6.70 -25.42 -1.06
C ARG A 356 -6.90 -25.08 -2.52
N PHE A 357 -5.98 -25.53 -3.37
CA PHE A 357 -6.13 -25.36 -4.82
C PHE A 357 -7.34 -26.14 -5.31
N VAL A 358 -8.18 -25.44 -6.08
CA VAL A 358 -9.37 -26.00 -6.74
C VAL A 358 -9.30 -25.90 -8.25
N GLY A 359 -8.25 -25.26 -8.77
CA GLY A 359 -7.83 -25.38 -10.16
C GLY A 359 -6.59 -24.55 -10.47
N ASP A 360 -5.94 -24.88 -11.57
CA ASP A 360 -4.78 -24.15 -12.08
C ASP A 360 -4.70 -24.11 -13.62
N ALA A 361 -3.92 -23.16 -14.14
CA ALA A 361 -3.59 -23.08 -15.56
C ALA A 361 -2.19 -22.48 -15.76
N ARG A 362 -1.43 -23.02 -16.71
CA ARG A 362 -0.02 -22.66 -16.97
C ARG A 362 0.24 -22.47 -18.46
#